data_AF-A0A2A1KDK8-F1
#
_entry.id   AF-A0A2A1KDK8-F1
#
_cell.length_a   1.000
_cell.length_b   1.000
_cell.length_c   1.000
_cell.angle_alpha   90.00
_cell.angle_beta   90.00
_cell.angle_gamma   90.00
#
_symmetry.space_group_name_H-M   'P 1'
#
loop_
_entity.id
_entity.type
_entity.pdbx_description
1 polymer ?
#
loop_
_entity_poly.entity_id
_entity_poly.type
_entity_poly.pdbx_seq_one_letter_code
_entity_poly.pdbx_strand_id
1 'polypeptide(L)'
;MSDYYEQSQDSTVKRDNEDDARLMSMLIFLLGFFTSVIGPIIIWAIKRNESRLVDKAGKNYFNMLISYLIWNFVVGICMVPVFFIYVVNNEAAIIIATILLFVLSLLLIVLSILYVVFHIVACVKYFGGKEYVVPLSIRFFK
;
A
#
# COMPACT_ATOMS: atom_id res chain seq x y z
N MET A 1 -2.05 -16.91 -45.90
CA MET A 1 -2.74 -15.61 -45.74
C MET A 1 -3.59 -15.61 -44.48
N SER A 2 -4.41 -16.65 -44.24
CA SER A 2 -5.10 -16.92 -42.96
C SER A 2 -4.17 -16.91 -41.74
N ASP A 3 -3.05 -17.61 -41.80
CA ASP A 3 -2.18 -17.84 -40.63
C ASP A 3 -1.51 -16.55 -40.14
N TYR A 4 -1.25 -15.61 -41.05
CA TYR A 4 -0.76 -14.26 -40.71
C TYR A 4 -1.80 -13.47 -39.93
N TYR A 5 -3.09 -13.59 -40.29
CA TYR A 5 -4.17 -12.93 -39.57
C TYR A 5 -4.34 -13.54 -38.18
N GLU A 6 -4.32 -14.85 -38.06
CA GLU A 6 -4.39 -15.54 -36.76
C GLU A 6 -3.23 -15.16 -35.82
N GLN A 7 -2.00 -15.13 -36.35
CA GLN A 7 -0.83 -14.71 -35.57
C GLN A 7 -0.90 -13.23 -35.18
N SER A 8 -1.38 -12.37 -36.08
CA SER A 8 -1.59 -10.96 -35.76
C SER A 8 -2.64 -10.78 -34.67
N GLN A 9 -3.74 -11.55 -34.72
CA GLN A 9 -4.84 -11.51 -33.76
C GLN A 9 -4.43 -12.06 -32.38
N ASP A 10 -3.67 -13.16 -32.33
CA ASP A 10 -3.11 -13.68 -31.06
C ASP A 10 -2.17 -12.66 -30.42
N SER A 11 -1.35 -11.97 -31.23
CA SER A 11 -0.41 -10.96 -30.73
C SER A 11 -1.12 -9.71 -30.18
N THR A 12 -2.25 -9.31 -30.77
CA THR A 12 -3.05 -8.19 -30.27
C THR A 12 -3.76 -8.57 -28.98
N VAL A 13 -4.40 -9.74 -28.92
CA VAL A 13 -5.11 -10.21 -27.72
C VAL A 13 -4.17 -10.35 -26.53
N LYS A 14 -2.95 -10.88 -26.74
CA LYS A 14 -1.93 -10.95 -25.68
C LYS A 14 -1.54 -9.57 -25.15
N ARG A 15 -1.37 -8.59 -26.04
CA ARG A 15 -1.02 -7.23 -25.67
C ARG A 15 -2.14 -6.55 -24.87
N ASP A 16 -3.38 -6.69 -25.34
CA ASP A 16 -4.54 -6.12 -24.67
C ASP A 16 -4.71 -6.70 -23.25
N ASN A 17 -4.51 -8.01 -23.09
CA ASN A 17 -4.52 -8.67 -21.78
C ASN A 17 -3.40 -8.16 -20.85
N GLU A 18 -2.20 -7.89 -21.39
CA GLU A 18 -1.10 -7.30 -20.62
C GLU A 18 -1.40 -5.86 -20.19
N ASP A 19 -1.93 -5.05 -21.10
CA ASP A 19 -2.26 -3.65 -20.84
C ASP A 19 -3.40 -3.55 -19.81
N ASP A 20 -4.43 -4.40 -19.93
CA ASP A 20 -5.49 -4.56 -18.93
C ASP A 20 -4.91 -4.96 -17.56
N ALA A 21 -3.98 -5.92 -17.52
CA ALA A 21 -3.34 -6.33 -16.28
C ALA A 21 -2.56 -5.17 -15.61
N ARG A 22 -1.83 -4.37 -16.40
CA ARG A 22 -1.09 -3.20 -15.92
C ARG A 22 -2.03 -2.13 -15.35
N LEU A 23 -3.09 -1.82 -16.08
CA LEU A 23 -4.12 -0.87 -15.67
C LEU A 23 -4.80 -1.31 -14.38
N MET A 24 -5.28 -2.55 -14.31
CA MET A 24 -5.94 -3.09 -13.12
C MET A 24 -5.00 -3.11 -11.91
N SER A 25 -3.73 -3.48 -12.12
CA SER A 25 -2.72 -3.49 -11.05
C SER A 25 -2.43 -2.09 -10.51
N MET A 26 -2.32 -1.08 -11.39
CA MET A 26 -2.20 0.32 -10.98
C MET A 26 -3.46 0.80 -10.24
N LEU A 27 -4.65 0.45 -10.75
CA LEU A 27 -5.94 0.85 -10.17
C LEU A 27 -6.13 0.32 -8.75
N ILE A 28 -5.59 -0.87 -8.42
CA ILE A 28 -5.57 -1.36 -7.04
C ILE A 28 -4.92 -0.33 -6.11
N PHE A 29 -3.75 0.21 -6.47
CA PHE A 29 -3.10 1.21 -5.63
C PHE A 29 -3.78 2.58 -5.71
N LEU A 30 -4.23 3.00 -6.90
CA LEU A 30 -4.86 4.31 -7.07
C LEU A 30 -6.20 4.40 -6.32
N LEU A 31 -7.10 3.44 -6.54
CA LEU A 31 -8.37 3.37 -5.81
C LEU A 31 -8.16 3.02 -4.35
N GLY A 32 -7.12 2.24 -4.04
CA GLY A 32 -6.74 1.91 -2.69
C GLY A 32 -6.40 3.14 -1.84
N PHE A 33 -5.84 4.18 -2.44
CA PHE A 33 -5.61 5.44 -1.72
C PHE A 33 -6.92 6.08 -1.21
N PHE A 34 -7.98 6.09 -2.02
CA PHE A 34 -9.24 6.76 -1.68
C PHE A 34 -10.25 5.85 -0.98
N THR A 35 -10.28 4.57 -1.32
CA THR A 35 -11.28 3.60 -0.83
C THR A 35 -10.75 2.68 0.25
N SER A 36 -9.42 2.63 0.44
CA SER A 36 -8.67 1.79 1.39
C SER A 36 -8.82 0.28 1.24
N VAL A 37 -10.01 -0.26 0.99
CA VAL A 37 -10.25 -1.71 0.95
C VAL A 37 -11.15 -2.08 -0.23
N ILE A 38 -12.26 -1.35 -0.42
CA ILE A 38 -13.34 -1.78 -1.31
C ILE A 38 -12.91 -1.79 -2.79
N GLY A 39 -12.30 -0.73 -3.31
CA GLY A 39 -11.82 -0.70 -4.69
C GLY A 39 -10.77 -1.78 -4.98
N PRO A 40 -9.68 -1.85 -4.19
CA PRO A 40 -8.65 -2.88 -4.32
C PRO A 40 -9.18 -4.31 -4.26
N ILE A 41 -10.09 -4.61 -3.31
CA ILE A 41 -10.57 -5.98 -3.11
C ILE A 41 -11.48 -6.43 -4.25
N ILE A 42 -12.30 -5.53 -4.80
CA ILE A 42 -13.15 -5.84 -5.96
C ILE A 42 -12.28 -6.17 -7.17
N ILE A 43 -11.31 -5.31 -7.51
CA ILE A 43 -10.42 -5.53 -8.65
C ILE A 43 -9.61 -6.81 -8.44
N TRP A 44 -9.03 -6.99 -7.25
CA TRP A 44 -8.24 -8.18 -6.94
C TRP A 44 -9.09 -9.45 -7.03
N ALA A 45 -10.29 -9.48 -6.47
CA ALA A 45 -11.17 -10.65 -6.51
C ALA A 45 -11.53 -11.08 -7.95
N ILE A 46 -11.79 -10.11 -8.84
CA ILE A 46 -12.17 -10.39 -10.23
C ILE A 46 -10.96 -10.87 -11.04
N LYS A 47 -9.82 -10.17 -10.95
CA LYS A 47 -8.70 -10.34 -11.91
C LYS A 47 -7.54 -11.19 -11.39
N ARG A 48 -7.52 -11.57 -10.10
CA ARG A 48 -6.40 -12.34 -9.51
C ARG A 48 -6.12 -13.70 -10.16
N ASN A 49 -7.16 -14.38 -10.66
CA ASN A 49 -6.99 -15.69 -11.29
C ASN A 49 -6.61 -15.59 -12.77
N GLU A 50 -6.83 -14.43 -13.39
CA GLU A 50 -6.54 -14.17 -14.80
C GLU A 50 -5.12 -13.62 -15.00
N SER A 51 -4.62 -12.84 -14.04
CA SER A 51 -3.32 -12.18 -14.17
C SER A 51 -2.48 -12.27 -12.90
N ARG A 52 -1.29 -12.86 -13.06
CA ARG A 52 -0.26 -12.92 -12.01
C ARG A 52 0.17 -11.53 -11.54
N LEU A 53 0.23 -10.55 -12.44
CA LEU A 53 0.60 -9.17 -12.10
C LEU A 53 -0.44 -8.56 -11.14
N VAL A 54 -1.73 -8.76 -11.43
CA VAL A 54 -2.82 -8.25 -10.59
C VAL A 54 -2.87 -8.97 -9.24
N ASP A 55 -2.65 -10.29 -9.20
CA ASP A 55 -2.57 -11.02 -7.93
C ASP A 55 -1.43 -10.50 -7.05
N LYS A 56 -0.26 -10.27 -7.63
CA LYS A 56 0.89 -9.70 -6.91
C LYS A 56 0.64 -8.26 -6.47
N ALA A 57 0.01 -7.44 -7.32
CA ALA A 57 -0.37 -6.08 -6.97
C ALA A 57 -1.32 -6.04 -5.77
N GLY A 58 -2.38 -6.84 -5.79
CA GLY A 58 -3.33 -6.95 -4.68
C GLY A 58 -2.67 -7.41 -3.38
N LYS A 59 -1.87 -8.47 -3.42
CA LYS A 59 -1.13 -8.96 -2.23
C LYS A 59 -0.18 -7.91 -1.67
N ASN A 60 0.59 -7.24 -2.53
CA ASN A 60 1.51 -6.18 -2.10
C ASN A 60 0.78 -4.97 -1.54
N TYR A 61 -0.36 -4.60 -2.13
CA TYR A 61 -1.23 -3.54 -1.64
C TYR A 61 -1.75 -3.86 -0.22
N PHE A 62 -2.34 -5.05 -0.02
CA PHE A 62 -2.88 -5.42 1.29
C PHE A 62 -1.78 -5.64 2.34
N ASN A 63 -0.62 -6.17 1.95
CA ASN A 63 0.55 -6.21 2.82
C ASN A 63 0.95 -4.80 3.28
N MET A 64 1.01 -3.82 2.37
CA MET A 64 1.28 -2.42 2.72
C MET A 64 0.19 -1.86 3.64
N LEU A 65 -1.08 -1.98 3.27
CA LEU A 65 -2.21 -1.44 4.06
C LEU A 65 -2.17 -1.95 5.51
N ILE A 66 -2.09 -3.27 5.68
CA ILE A 66 -2.08 -3.90 7.01
C ILE A 66 -0.82 -3.48 7.78
N SER A 67 0.33 -3.42 7.13
CA SER A 67 1.58 -3.04 7.80
C SER A 67 1.56 -1.60 8.29
N TYR A 68 1.10 -0.67 7.46
CA TYR A 68 0.99 0.73 7.85
C TYR A 68 -0.07 0.94 8.94
N LEU A 69 -1.17 0.17 8.94
CA LEU A 69 -2.10 0.16 10.07
C LEU A 69 -1.41 -0.33 11.36
N ILE A 70 -0.63 -1.40 11.29
CA ILE A 70 0.14 -1.92 12.44
C ILE A 70 1.14 -0.87 12.94
N TRP A 71 1.92 -0.24 12.06
CA TRP A 71 2.90 0.78 12.48
C TRP A 71 2.23 1.97 13.16
N ASN A 72 1.11 2.46 12.63
CA ASN A 72 0.34 3.53 13.27
C ASN A 72 -0.19 3.09 14.64
N PHE A 73 -0.69 1.86 14.75
CA PHE A 73 -1.20 1.32 16.01
C PHE A 73 -0.11 1.15 17.06
N VAL A 74 1.08 0.68 16.67
CA VAL A 74 2.25 0.56 17.55
C VAL A 74 2.64 1.94 18.12
N VAL A 75 2.73 2.95 17.26
CA VAL A 75 3.03 4.33 17.72
C VAL A 75 1.93 4.86 18.63
N GLY A 76 0.66 4.60 18.31
CA GLY A 76 -0.48 4.96 19.15
C GLY A 76 -0.45 4.30 20.53
N ILE A 77 -0.13 3.00 20.61
CA ILE A 77 0.04 2.29 21.90
C ILE A 77 1.19 2.92 22.69
N CYS A 78 2.31 3.26 22.05
CA CYS A 78 3.44 3.90 22.72
C CYS A 78 3.09 5.26 23.34
N MET A 79 2.06 5.96 22.86
CA MET A 79 1.59 7.21 23.47
C MET A 79 0.88 7.00 24.80
N VAL A 80 0.28 5.83 25.04
CA VAL A 80 -0.46 5.51 26.29
C VAL A 80 0.40 5.65 27.56
N PRO A 81 1.57 5.01 27.69
CA PRO A 81 2.41 5.19 28.87
C PRO A 81 2.91 6.64 29.02
N VAL A 82 3.14 7.36 27.90
CA VAL A 82 3.56 8.76 27.93
C VAL A 82 2.47 9.66 28.50
N PHE A 83 1.20 9.37 28.17
CA PHE A 83 0.06 10.05 28.78
C PHE A 83 0.01 9.84 30.30
N PHE A 84 0.26 8.63 30.80
CA PHE A 84 0.33 8.39 32.24
C PHE A 84 1.46 9.17 32.91
N ILE A 85 2.63 9.30 32.28
CA ILE A 85 3.74 10.14 32.77
C ILE A 85 3.31 11.60 32.89
N TYR A 86 2.56 12.11 31.90
CA TYR A 86 2.06 13.49 31.90
C TYR A 86 1.15 13.82 33.10
N VAL A 87 0.39 12.83 33.59
CA VAL A 87 -0.55 13.00 34.72
C VAL A 87 0.14 13.05 36.10
N VAL A 88 1.45 12.75 36.19
CA VAL A 88 2.17 12.63 37.47
C VAL A 88 2.34 13.96 38.25
N ASN A 89 1.85 15.11 37.74
CA ASN A 89 1.93 16.43 38.41
C ASN A 89 3.36 16.80 38.87
N ASN A 90 4.37 16.33 38.14
CA ASN A 90 5.78 16.67 38.33
C ASN A 90 6.26 17.47 37.12
N GLU A 91 6.76 18.69 37.37
CA GLU A 91 7.21 19.63 36.34
C GLU A 91 8.22 19.02 35.35
N ALA A 92 9.19 18.25 35.84
CA ALA A 92 10.20 17.61 34.99
C ALA A 92 9.59 16.50 34.12
N ALA A 93 8.65 15.72 34.68
CA ALA A 93 7.97 14.64 33.97
C ALA A 93 7.09 15.18 32.83
N ILE A 94 6.41 16.31 33.06
CA ILE A 94 5.56 16.97 32.06
C ILE A 94 6.39 17.44 30.85
N ILE A 95 7.55 18.05 31.09
CA ILE A 95 8.47 18.49 30.01
C ILE A 95 8.93 17.29 29.18
N ILE A 96 9.38 16.22 29.83
CA ILE A 96 9.83 14.99 29.15
C ILE A 96 8.69 14.37 28.34
N ALA A 97 7.51 14.22 28.93
CA ALA A 97 6.34 13.67 28.24
C ALA A 97 5.96 14.50 27.00
N THR A 98 6.03 15.83 27.10
CA THR A 98 5.73 16.74 25.97
C THR A 98 6.71 16.55 24.82
N ILE A 99 8.01 16.43 25.11
CA ILE A 99 9.04 16.18 24.10
C ILE A 99 8.80 14.81 23.43
N LEU A 100 8.51 13.78 24.21
CA LEU A 100 8.22 12.44 23.68
C LEU A 100 6.97 12.44 22.78
N LEU A 101 5.89 13.09 23.21
CA LEU A 101 4.68 13.23 22.39
C LEU A 101 4.95 13.97 21.09
N PHE A 102 5.77 15.03 21.12
CA PHE A 102 6.16 15.76 19.92
C PHE A 102 6.92 14.85 18.93
N VAL A 103 7.89 14.08 19.43
CA VAL A 103 8.66 13.14 18.59
C VAL A 103 7.77 12.04 18.01
N LEU A 104 6.88 11.43 18.81
CA LEU A 104 5.94 10.42 18.33
C LEU A 104 4.96 10.98 17.30
N SER A 105 4.52 12.24 17.46
CA SER A 105 3.65 12.92 16.49
C SER A 105 4.36 13.18 15.16
N LEU A 106 5.63 13.60 15.20
CA LEU A 106 6.46 13.73 13.99
C LEU A 106 6.63 12.40 13.26
N LEU A 107 6.81 11.30 14.01
CA LEU A 107 6.91 9.96 13.43
C LEU A 107 5.62 9.56 12.68
N LEU A 108 4.44 9.87 13.22
CA LEU A 108 3.16 9.63 12.53
C LEU A 108 3.04 10.44 11.22
N ILE A 109 3.51 11.69 11.21
CA ILE A 109 3.54 12.52 10.00
C ILE A 109 4.47 11.89 8.96
N VAL A 110 5.67 11.46 9.36
CA VAL A 110 6.62 10.78 8.45
C VAL A 110 6.01 9.50 7.87
N LEU A 111 5.38 8.65 8.69
CA LEU A 111 4.70 7.44 8.22
C LEU A 111 3.57 7.77 7.24
N SER A 112 2.82 8.84 7.47
CA SER A 112 1.73 9.28 6.59
C SER A 112 2.25 9.74 5.23
N ILE A 113 3.35 10.51 5.21
CA ILE A 113 4.00 10.93 3.96
C ILE A 113 4.52 9.70 3.20
N LEU A 114 5.20 8.77 3.89
CA LEU A 114 5.71 7.54 3.27
C LEU A 114 4.57 6.70 2.66
N TYR A 115 3.44 6.59 3.35
CA TYR A 115 2.25 5.88 2.85
C TYR A 115 1.77 6.46 1.52
N VAL A 116 1.65 7.79 1.42
CA VAL A 116 1.25 8.49 0.18
C VAL A 116 2.29 8.28 -0.92
N VAL A 117 3.57 8.50 -0.62
CA VAL A 117 4.68 8.34 -1.59
C VAL A 117 4.69 6.93 -2.16
N PHE A 118 4.53 5.91 -1.32
CA PHE A 118 4.55 4.53 -1.78
C PHE A 118 3.32 4.12 -2.59
N HIS A 119 2.15 4.72 -2.36
CA HIS A 119 1.01 4.57 -3.28
C HIS A 119 1.36 5.06 -4.68
N ILE A 120 1.92 6.26 -4.79
CA ILE A 120 2.29 6.86 -6.08
C ILE A 120 3.35 6.02 -6.79
N VAL A 121 4.41 5.62 -6.07
CA VAL A 121 5.50 4.80 -6.64
C VAL A 121 4.97 3.43 -7.09
N ALA A 122 4.08 2.81 -6.32
CA ALA A 122 3.46 1.55 -6.70
C ALA A 122 2.60 1.71 -7.96
N CYS A 123 1.74 2.73 -8.03
CA CYS A 123 0.96 3.03 -9.22
C CYS A 123 1.83 3.13 -10.47
N VAL A 124 2.90 3.94 -10.42
CA VAL A 124 3.80 4.16 -11.56
C VAL A 124 4.51 2.86 -11.97
N LYS A 125 4.95 2.04 -11.01
CA LYS A 125 5.64 0.78 -11.31
C LYS A 125 4.71 -0.27 -11.93
N TYR A 126 3.50 -0.43 -11.40
CA TYR A 126 2.53 -1.38 -11.94
C TYR A 126 1.96 -0.94 -13.30
N PHE A 127 1.82 0.37 -13.54
CA PHE A 127 1.50 0.88 -14.88
C PHE A 127 2.57 0.47 -15.91
N GLY A 128 3.85 0.48 -15.51
CA GLY A 128 4.96 -0.04 -16.31
C GLY A 128 5.08 -1.57 -16.33
N GLY A 129 4.13 -2.32 -15.77
CA GLY A 129 4.15 -3.79 -15.71
C GLY A 129 5.19 -4.39 -14.76
N LYS A 130 5.78 -3.59 -13.86
CA LYS A 130 6.82 -4.05 -12.93
C LYS A 130 6.21 -4.30 -11.56
N GLU A 131 6.48 -5.49 -11.03
CA GLU A 131 6.14 -5.82 -9.64
C GLU A 131 6.90 -4.90 -8.68
N TYR A 132 6.20 -4.46 -7.64
CA TYR A 132 6.78 -3.62 -6.61
C TYR A 132 6.37 -4.11 -5.23
N VAL A 133 7.39 -4.46 -4.44
CA VAL A 133 7.24 -4.71 -3.01
C VAL A 133 7.43 -3.39 -2.29
N VAL A 134 6.41 -2.97 -1.56
CA VAL A 134 6.43 -1.69 -0.87
C VAL A 134 7.35 -1.77 0.35
N PRO A 135 8.27 -0.82 0.57
CA PRO A 135 9.08 -0.76 1.77
C PRO A 135 8.21 -0.62 3.03
N LEU A 136 8.73 -1.08 4.17
CA LEU A 136 7.99 -1.12 5.45
C LEU A 136 6.70 -1.97 5.40
N SER A 137 6.48 -2.77 4.36
CA SER A 137 5.43 -3.78 4.32
C SER A 137 5.93 -5.14 4.81
N ILE A 138 5.22 -5.69 5.78
CA ILE A 138 5.32 -7.06 6.25
C ILE A 138 4.56 -7.95 5.26
N ARG A 139 5.21 -9.04 4.82
CA ARG A 139 4.67 -9.95 3.79
C ARG A 139 3.76 -11.00 4.41
N PHE A 140 2.49 -10.65 4.66
CA PHE A 140 1.47 -11.61 5.10
C PHE A 140 1.06 -12.55 3.97
N PHE A 141 0.86 -11.99 2.78
CA PHE A 141 0.54 -12.73 1.56
C PHE A 141 1.79 -12.86 0.68
N LYS A 142 2.11 -14.09 0.24
CA LYS A 142 3.24 -14.41 -0.65
C LYS A 142 2.84 -14.51 -2.12
#